data_AF-A0A960K001-F1
#
_entry.id   AF-A0A960K001-F1
#
_cell.length_a   1.000
_cell.length_b   1.000
_cell.length_c   1.000
_cell.angle_alpha   90.00
_cell.angle_beta   90.00
_cell.angle_gamma   90.00
#
_symmetry.space_group_name_H-M   'P 1'
#
loop_
_entity.id
_entity.type
_entity.pdbx_description
1 polymer ?
#
loop_
_entity_poly.entity_id
_entity_poly.type
_entity_poly.pdbx_seq_one_letter_code
_entity_poly.pdbx_strand_id
1 'polypeptide(L)'
;MLPAQLQRLEKFREASPGQWRARCPAHEDSSPSLSIGTGDDGRILLYCFAGCPVEAVVSAAGLTMEDLAPRSQAGPGRASLESEAVYTYRDADGAELFEVCRLPGKQFRQRRRHGSGFAWGLSAGLYRSRKGGPDLYQL
;
A
#
# COMPACT_ATOMS: atom_id res chain seq x y z
N MET A 1 -3.98 -12.14 -10.21
CA MET A 1 -3.66 -12.40 -11.64
C MET A 1 -4.00 -11.13 -12.42
N LEU A 2 -3.07 -10.60 -13.22
CA LEU A 2 -3.31 -9.35 -13.97
C LEU A 2 -4.26 -9.58 -15.16
N PRO A 3 -5.16 -8.61 -15.48
CA PRO A 3 -5.96 -8.60 -16.70
C PRO A 3 -5.09 -8.77 -17.94
N ALA A 4 -5.58 -9.53 -18.92
CA ALA A 4 -4.85 -9.79 -20.17
C ALA A 4 -4.59 -8.49 -20.96
N GLN A 5 -5.45 -7.49 -20.81
CA GLN A 5 -5.34 -6.16 -21.39
C GLN A 5 -4.03 -5.48 -20.95
N LEU A 6 -3.70 -5.52 -19.65
CA LEU A 6 -2.47 -4.92 -19.13
C LEU A 6 -1.21 -5.65 -19.64
N GLN A 7 -1.29 -6.97 -19.80
CA GLN A 7 -0.18 -7.79 -20.29
C GLN A 7 0.14 -7.56 -21.78
N ARG A 8 -0.80 -6.97 -22.53
CA ARG A 8 -0.64 -6.64 -23.96
C ARG A 8 -0.20 -5.21 -24.21
N LEU A 9 -0.01 -4.40 -23.18
CA LEU A 9 0.49 -3.03 -23.33
C LEU A 9 1.91 -3.04 -23.90
N GLU A 10 2.25 -1.98 -24.64
CA GLU A 10 3.56 -1.88 -25.26
C GLU A 10 4.69 -1.86 -24.23
N LYS A 11 5.79 -2.55 -24.56
CA LYS A 11 6.95 -2.72 -23.68
C LYS A 11 6.60 -3.27 -22.28
N PHE A 12 5.51 -4.04 -22.18
CA PHE A 12 5.15 -4.76 -20.96
C PHE A 12 6.28 -5.73 -20.57
N ARG A 13 6.83 -5.55 -19.36
CA ARG A 13 7.86 -6.42 -18.79
C ARG A 13 7.79 -6.42 -17.28
N GLU A 14 8.19 -7.52 -16.66
CA GLU A 14 8.39 -7.57 -15.23
C GLU A 14 9.66 -6.79 -14.85
N ALA A 15 9.54 -5.88 -13.88
CA ALA A 15 10.66 -5.09 -13.36
C ALA A 15 11.22 -5.69 -12.06
N SER A 16 10.34 -6.29 -11.25
CA SER A 16 10.66 -7.09 -10.07
C SER A 16 9.51 -8.06 -9.82
N PRO A 17 9.67 -9.11 -8.99
CA PRO A 17 8.61 -10.07 -8.72
C PRO A 17 7.29 -9.37 -8.34
N GLY A 18 6.25 -9.53 -9.16
CA GLY A 18 4.93 -8.93 -8.91
C GLY A 18 4.80 -7.43 -9.24
N GLN A 19 5.80 -6.83 -9.90
CA GLN A 19 5.75 -5.46 -10.43
C GLN A 19 6.14 -5.43 -11.90
N TRP A 20 5.33 -4.73 -12.69
CA TRP A 20 5.53 -4.61 -14.14
C TRP A 20 5.64 -3.16 -14.57
N ARG A 21 6.30 -2.97 -15.71
CA ARG A 21 6.42 -1.70 -16.40
C ARG A 21 5.87 -1.84 -17.81
N ALA A 22 5.16 -0.82 -18.27
CA ALA A 22 4.65 -0.73 -19.63
C ALA A 22 4.63 0.75 -20.07
N ARG A 23 4.41 0.98 -21.36
CA ARG A 23 4.02 2.31 -21.83
C ARG A 23 2.60 2.63 -21.39
N CYS A 24 2.37 3.88 -21.02
CA CYS A 24 1.04 4.35 -20.67
C CYS A 24 0.18 4.45 -21.95
N PRO A 25 -1.01 3.84 -21.99
CA PRO A 25 -1.92 3.97 -23.13
C PRO A 25 -2.67 5.32 -23.16
N ALA A 26 -2.64 6.10 -22.07
CA ALA A 26 -3.38 7.35 -21.95
C ALA A 26 -2.63 8.59 -22.45
N HIS A 27 -1.36 8.45 -22.85
CA HIS A 27 -0.58 9.50 -23.49
C HIS A 27 0.39 8.91 -24.50
N GLU A 28 0.93 9.74 -25.40
CA GLU A 28 1.96 9.30 -26.34
C GLU A 28 3.28 9.04 -25.60
N ASP A 29 3.60 7.76 -25.38
CA ASP A 29 4.66 7.39 -24.46
C ASP A 29 5.89 6.81 -25.18
N SER A 30 7.03 7.48 -25.03
CA SER A 30 8.29 7.04 -25.66
C SER A 30 9.02 5.97 -24.83
N SER A 31 8.84 5.95 -23.51
CA SER A 31 9.54 5.05 -22.57
C SER A 31 8.56 4.49 -21.53
N PRO A 32 8.72 3.26 -21.01
CA PRO A 32 7.74 2.68 -20.09
C PRO A 32 7.48 3.53 -18.83
N SER A 33 6.44 4.37 -18.87
CA SER A 33 6.09 5.31 -17.79
C SER A 33 5.01 4.78 -16.85
N LEU A 34 4.35 3.67 -17.19
CA LEU A 34 3.32 3.05 -16.38
C LEU A 34 3.94 1.99 -15.47
N SER A 35 3.68 2.10 -14.17
CA SER A 35 3.91 1.04 -13.19
C SER A 35 2.62 0.30 -12.91
N ILE A 36 2.71 -1.03 -12.93
CA ILE A 36 1.60 -1.94 -12.67
C ILE A 36 2.01 -2.84 -11.51
N GLY A 37 1.12 -2.99 -10.54
CA GLY A 37 1.37 -3.75 -9.33
C GLY A 37 0.14 -4.42 -8.75
N THR A 38 0.35 -5.20 -7.70
CA THR A 38 -0.73 -5.73 -6.87
C THR A 38 -0.50 -5.27 -5.43
N GLY A 39 -1.49 -4.61 -4.84
CA GLY A 39 -1.47 -4.22 -3.43
C GLY A 39 -1.67 -5.42 -2.50
N ASP A 40 -1.35 -5.25 -1.23
CA ASP A 40 -1.54 -6.26 -0.18
C ASP A 40 -3.01 -6.70 -0.02
N ASP A 41 -3.95 -5.86 -0.45
CA ASP A 41 -5.38 -6.13 -0.45
C ASP A 41 -5.87 -6.81 -1.73
N GLY A 42 -4.96 -7.20 -2.61
CA GLY A 42 -5.25 -7.89 -3.86
C GLY A 42 -5.73 -6.99 -5.00
N ARG A 43 -5.81 -5.67 -4.79
CA ARG A 43 -6.16 -4.72 -5.84
C ARG A 43 -4.99 -4.51 -6.80
N ILE A 44 -5.30 -4.18 -8.03
CA ILE A 44 -4.29 -3.79 -9.01
C ILE A 44 -3.99 -2.32 -8.83
N LEU A 45 -2.71 -2.01 -8.71
CA LEU A 45 -2.21 -0.65 -8.58
C LEU A 45 -1.66 -0.19 -9.93
N LEU A 46 -2.14 0.95 -10.41
CA LEU A 46 -1.66 1.61 -11.61
C LEU A 46 -1.13 2.98 -11.24
N TYR A 47 0.08 3.30 -11.72
CA TYR A 47 0.66 4.62 -11.52
C TYR A 47 1.45 5.05 -12.76
N CYS A 48 1.02 6.14 -13.38
CA CYS A 48 1.72 6.75 -14.49
C CYS A 48 2.64 7.86 -13.98
N PHE A 49 3.95 7.74 -14.23
CA PHE A 49 4.94 8.73 -13.81
C PHE A 49 4.85 10.06 -14.58
N ALA A 50 4.07 10.11 -15.68
CA ALA A 50 3.77 11.33 -16.42
C ALA A 50 2.52 12.06 -15.89
N GLY A 51 1.81 11.50 -14.90
CA GLY A 51 0.67 12.16 -14.25
C GLY A 51 -0.70 11.87 -14.86
N CYS A 52 -0.83 10.85 -15.73
CA CYS A 52 -2.15 10.44 -16.20
C CYS A 52 -3.04 9.96 -15.04
N PRO A 53 -4.31 10.39 -14.98
CA PRO A 53 -5.25 9.88 -13.99
C PRO A 53 -5.53 8.39 -14.25
N VAL A 54 -5.77 7.62 -13.18
CA VAL A 54 -5.94 6.16 -13.27
C VAL A 54 -7.11 5.79 -14.17
N GLU A 55 -8.18 6.58 -14.15
CA GLU A 55 -9.39 6.39 -14.95
C GLU A 55 -9.08 6.47 -16.45
N ALA A 56 -8.20 7.39 -16.85
CA ALA A 56 -7.79 7.51 -18.25
C ALA A 56 -6.94 6.31 -18.68
N VAL A 57 -6.03 5.85 -17.82
CA VAL A 57 -5.21 4.65 -18.09
C VAL A 57 -6.09 3.41 -18.24
N VAL A 58 -7.04 3.23 -17.32
CA VAL A 58 -8.00 2.12 -17.31
C VAL A 58 -8.86 2.13 -18.57
N SER A 59 -9.46 3.28 -18.90
CA SER A 59 -10.27 3.43 -20.10
C SER A 59 -9.48 3.17 -21.37
N ALA A 60 -8.26 3.73 -21.48
CA ALA A 60 -7.40 3.56 -22.66
C ALA A 60 -6.89 2.11 -22.80
N ALA A 61 -6.75 1.38 -21.69
CA ALA A 61 -6.42 -0.04 -21.70
C ALA A 61 -7.62 -0.95 -22.02
N GLY A 62 -8.83 -0.40 -22.20
CA GLY A 62 -10.05 -1.19 -22.41
C GLY A 62 -10.50 -1.96 -21.17
N LEU A 63 -10.31 -1.36 -19.99
CA LEU A 63 -10.71 -1.88 -18.69
C LEU A 63 -11.72 -0.96 -18.03
N THR A 64 -12.30 -1.43 -16.94
CA THR A 64 -13.12 -0.67 -16.00
C THR A 64 -12.45 -0.59 -14.64
N MET A 65 -12.88 0.33 -13.77
CA MET A 65 -12.36 0.41 -12.40
C MET A 65 -12.63 -0.87 -11.59
N GLU A 66 -13.69 -1.61 -11.93
CA GLU A 66 -14.01 -2.90 -11.31
C GLU A 66 -12.97 -3.98 -11.63
N ASP A 67 -12.33 -3.90 -12.80
CA ASP A 67 -11.24 -4.82 -13.16
C ASP A 67 -9.98 -4.62 -12.30
N LEU A 68 -9.85 -3.48 -11.61
CA LEU A 68 -8.78 -3.22 -10.65
C LEU A 68 -9.09 -3.70 -9.24
N ALA A 69 -10.36 -3.99 -8.96
CA ALA A 69 -10.80 -4.50 -7.67
C ALA A 69 -10.11 -5.85 -7.38
N PRO A 70 -10.06 -6.28 -6.10
CA PRO A 70 -9.54 -7.61 -5.80
C PRO A 70 -10.46 -8.62 -6.47
N ARG A 71 -9.97 -9.29 -7.51
CA ARG A 71 -10.72 -10.39 -8.13
C ARG A 71 -10.92 -11.43 -7.04
N SER A 72 -12.18 -11.74 -6.72
CA SER A 72 -12.65 -12.58 -5.63
C SER A 72 -11.89 -13.91 -5.48
N GLN A 73 -10.68 -13.81 -4.99
CA GLN A 73 -10.01 -14.71 -4.10
C GLN A 73 -9.90 -13.81 -2.87
N ALA A 74 -10.37 -14.28 -1.72
CA ALA A 74 -9.85 -13.78 -0.47
C ALA A 74 -8.35 -14.10 -0.42
N GLY A 75 -7.53 -13.37 -1.20
CA GLY A 75 -6.19 -13.06 -0.76
C GLY A 75 -6.37 -12.42 0.61
N PRO A 76 -5.58 -12.78 1.62
CA PRO A 76 -5.79 -12.29 2.97
C PRO A 76 -5.64 -10.77 2.93
N GLY A 77 -6.72 -10.03 2.70
CA GLY A 77 -6.70 -8.58 2.64
C GLY A 77 -6.22 -8.15 4.01
N ARG A 78 -4.94 -7.76 4.11
CA ARG A 78 -4.14 -7.84 5.34
C ARG A 78 -4.76 -8.83 6.31
N ALA A 79 -4.57 -10.15 6.11
CA ALA A 79 -4.96 -11.12 7.14
C ALA A 79 -4.62 -10.45 8.47
N SER A 80 -5.62 -10.33 9.34
CA SER A 80 -5.38 -9.95 10.72
C SER A 80 -4.51 -11.06 11.27
N LEU A 81 -3.21 -11.02 10.95
CA LEU A 81 -2.20 -11.85 11.54
C LEU A 81 -2.34 -11.49 13.00
N GLU A 82 -2.77 -12.47 13.79
CA GLU A 82 -2.84 -12.28 15.22
C GLU A 82 -1.45 -11.88 15.68
N SER A 83 -1.39 -10.81 16.45
CA SER A 83 -0.14 -10.33 17.02
C SER A 83 0.42 -11.41 17.95
N GLU A 84 1.66 -11.83 17.71
CA GLU A 84 2.41 -12.68 18.65
C GLU A 84 2.64 -11.96 19.99
N ALA A 85 2.75 -10.63 19.94
CA ALA A 85 2.84 -9.78 21.12
C ALA A 85 2.30 -8.37 20.82
N VAL A 86 1.73 -7.72 21.84
CA VAL A 86 1.31 -6.32 21.79
C VAL A 86 2.03 -5.56 22.89
N TYR A 87 2.77 -4.52 22.51
CA TYR A 87 3.46 -3.63 23.44
C TYR A 87 2.71 -2.31 23.51
N THR A 88 2.14 -1.99 24.67
CA THR A 88 1.44 -0.73 24.93
C THR A 88 2.42 0.36 25.35
N TYR A 89 2.49 1.44 24.58
CA TYR A 89 3.29 2.61 24.89
C TYR A 89 2.41 3.67 25.55
N ARG A 90 2.84 4.11 26.74
CA ARG A 90 2.18 5.12 27.55
C ARG A 90 3.05 6.36 27.68
N ASP A 91 2.44 7.52 27.88
CA ASP A 91 3.14 8.76 28.22
C ASP A 91 3.63 8.77 29.69
N ALA A 92 4.18 9.90 30.13
CA ALA A 92 4.69 10.07 31.49
C ALA A 92 3.59 10.00 32.56
N ASP A 93 2.36 10.36 32.19
CA ASP A 93 1.19 10.38 33.05
C ASP A 93 0.43 9.04 33.01
N GLY A 94 0.87 8.09 32.18
CA GLY A 94 0.31 6.75 32.04
C GLY A 94 -0.79 6.62 30.99
N ALA A 95 -1.08 7.68 30.22
CA ALA A 95 -2.07 7.63 29.15
C ALA A 95 -1.54 6.83 27.95
N GLU A 96 -2.39 5.98 27.37
CA GLU A 96 -2.05 5.13 26.22
C GLU A 96 -1.90 5.98 24.94
N LEU A 97 -0.72 5.93 24.32
CA LEU A 97 -0.44 6.65 23.08
C LEU A 97 -0.69 5.76 21.85
N PHE A 98 -0.07 4.57 21.84
CA PHE A 98 -0.16 3.61 20.75
C PHE A 98 0.29 2.22 21.21
N GLU A 99 0.02 1.23 20.39
CA GLU A 99 0.46 -0.15 20.55
C GLU A 99 1.38 -0.54 19.39
N VAL A 100 2.46 -1.25 19.69
CA VAL A 100 3.27 -1.95 18.69
C VAL A 100 2.87 -3.42 18.70
N CYS A 101 2.24 -3.87 17.61
CA CYS A 101 1.94 -5.26 17.35
C CYS A 101 3.15 -5.93 16.68
N ARG A 102 3.68 -6.98 17.32
CA ARG A 102 4.64 -7.90 16.70
C ARG A 102 3.87 -8.97 15.95
N LEU A 103 4.03 -9.00 14.63
CA LEU A 103 3.45 -9.99 13.74
C LEU A 103 4.48 -11.09 13.45
N PRO A 104 4.03 -12.26 12.96
CA PRO A 104 4.91 -13.32 12.52
C PRO A 104 5.98 -12.83 11.52
N GLY A 105 7.16 -13.45 11.60
CA GLY A 105 8.29 -13.07 10.73
C GLY A 105 9.01 -11.80 11.15
N LYS A 106 8.92 -11.41 12.44
CA LYS A 106 9.57 -10.20 13.00
C LYS A 106 9.12 -8.91 12.32
N GLN A 107 7.85 -8.84 11.91
CA GLN A 107 7.25 -7.61 11.40
C GLN A 107 6.63 -6.83 12.55
N PHE A 108 6.88 -5.52 12.60
CA PHE A 108 6.34 -4.65 13.65
C PHE A 108 5.39 -3.64 13.00
N ARG A 109 4.19 -3.48 13.57
CA ARG A 109 3.19 -2.51 13.12
C ARG A 109 2.65 -1.72 14.30
N GLN A 110 2.49 -0.42 14.10
CA GLN A 110 1.92 0.48 15.10
C GLN A 110 0.43 0.66 14.86
N ARG A 111 -0.36 0.74 15.93
CA ARG A 111 -1.78 1.14 15.90
C ARG A 111 -2.11 2.01 17.09
N ARG A 112 -3.16 2.81 16.99
CA ARG A 112 -3.68 3.64 18.08
C ARG A 112 -5.18 3.44 18.23
N ARG A 113 -5.72 3.72 19.41
CA ARG A 113 -7.18 3.76 19.61
C ARG A 113 -7.78 4.89 18.78
N HIS A 114 -8.88 4.59 18.11
CA HIS A 114 -9.65 5.54 17.34
C HIS A 114 -11.14 5.19 17.44
N GLY A 115 -11.87 5.93 18.27
CA GLY A 115 -13.25 5.58 18.64
C GLY A 115 -13.32 4.24 19.39
N SER A 116 -14.23 3.36 18.98
CA SER A 116 -14.36 1.99 19.51
C SER A 116 -13.37 1.00 18.92
N GLY A 117 -12.57 1.41 17.93
CA GLY A 117 -11.65 0.54 17.20
C GLY A 117 -10.20 1.03 17.23
N PHE A 118 -9.42 0.51 16.29
CA PHE A 118 -8.02 0.87 16.11
C PHE A 118 -7.77 1.48 14.73
N ALA A 119 -6.94 2.51 14.68
CA ALA A 119 -6.35 3.03 13.45
C ALA A 119 -4.90 2.56 13.35
N TRP A 120 -4.51 2.01 12.19
CA TRP A 120 -3.11 1.65 11.93
C TRP A 120 -2.26 2.89 11.70
N GLY A 121 -1.01 2.85 12.18
CA GLY A 121 -0.07 3.96 12.17
C GLY A 121 -0.23 4.90 13.37
N LEU A 122 0.72 5.82 13.48
CA LEU A 122 0.68 6.91 14.46
C LEU A 122 -0.21 8.04 13.96
N SER A 123 -0.70 8.88 14.87
CA SER A 123 -1.27 10.17 14.49
C SER A 123 -0.14 11.12 14.08
N ALA A 124 -0.43 12.16 13.29
CA ALA A 124 0.53 13.25 13.11
C ALA A 124 0.90 13.83 14.49
N GLY A 125 2.20 13.91 14.80
CA GLY A 125 2.67 14.33 16.12
C GLY A 125 4.19 14.15 16.32
N LEU A 126 4.72 14.75 17.38
CA LEU A 126 6.12 14.63 17.78
C LEU A 126 6.31 13.39 18.68
N TYR A 127 7.09 12.42 18.23
CA TYR A 127 7.43 11.23 19.02
C TYR A 127 8.93 11.28 19.40
N ARG A 128 9.27 11.02 20.66
CA ARG A 128 10.67 10.92 21.11
C ARG A 128 11.06 9.46 21.32
N SER A 129 12.07 9.01 20.60
CA SER A 129 12.74 7.75 20.90
C SER A 129 13.79 7.98 22.00
N ARG A 130 13.84 7.09 23.00
CA ARG A 130 14.89 7.15 24.05
C ARG A 130 16.29 6.77 23.55
N LYS A 131 16.45 6.35 22.28
CA LYS A 131 17.72 5.89 21.69
C LYS A 131 18.17 6.67 20.46
N GLY A 132 17.75 7.92 20.34
CA GLY A 132 18.25 8.84 19.32
C GLY A 132 17.17 9.83 18.96
N GLY A 133 17.43 11.11 19.26
CA GLY A 133 16.75 12.29 18.71
C GLY A 133 15.21 12.37 18.79
N PRO A 134 14.63 13.56 18.55
CA PRO A 134 13.25 13.64 18.14
C PRO A 134 13.15 13.17 16.67
N ASP A 135 12.52 12.02 16.43
CA ASP A 135 12.16 11.61 15.07
C ASP A 135 10.84 12.29 14.70
N LEU A 136 10.92 13.27 13.80
CA LEU A 136 9.76 13.89 13.17
C LEU A 136 9.21 12.92 12.13
N TYR A 137 8.11 12.23 12.47
CA TYR A 137 7.32 11.49 11.50
C TYR A 137 6.28 12.44 10.89
N GLN A 138 6.61 13.03 9.75
CA GLN A 138 5.61 13.64 8.86
C GLN A 138 5.12 12.56 7.89
N LEU A 139 3.80 12.45 7.74
CA LEU A 139 3.15 11.52 6.80
C LEU A 139 3.48 11.88 5.36
#